data_AF-A0A3D9YP55-F1
#
_entry.id   AF-A0A3D9YP55-F1
#
_cell.length_a   1.000
_cell.length_b   1.000
_cell.length_c   1.000
_cell.angle_alpha   90.00
_cell.angle_beta   90.00
_cell.angle_gamma   90.00
#
_symmetry.space_group_name_H-M   'P 1'
#
loop_
_entity.id
_entity.type
_entity.pdbx_description
1 polymer ?
#
loop_
_entity_poly.entity_id
_entity_poly.type
_entity_poly.pdbx_seq_one_letter_code
_entity_poly.pdbx_strand_id
1 'polypeptide(L)'
;MSLVHVALPRAPSHRSIVFTADEAERRLSHLRALGFSREDADKVFEAIDLPTPEKIDARISDLRAAGFTDPVKMITSSPAILGYAIDNIRGKISDLRAAGFTDPVKMITSSPAILGLSIDNIRGKISDLRAAGFTDPVKMITSLPAILGYAIDNIRGKISDLRAAGFTDPVKMITSSPVILGYSRERLALCCRIVAGLEDRSDAQLARLTGLPRSLLEALAAQSPCCWRDVLALRKNLRTAQRIGL
;
A
#
# COMPACT_ATOMS: atom_id res chain seq x y z
N MET A 1 10.83 39.57 28.20
CA MET A 1 9.88 38.68 27.51
C MET A 1 10.61 37.38 27.21
N SER A 2 10.27 36.29 27.91
CA SER A 2 10.98 35.01 27.76
C SER A 2 10.70 34.40 26.39
N LEU A 3 11.75 34.17 25.61
CA LEU A 3 11.74 33.28 24.45
C LEU A 3 11.45 31.88 24.97
N VAL A 4 10.22 31.40 24.76
CA VAL A 4 9.88 30.00 24.96
C VAL A 4 10.57 29.24 23.84
N HIS A 5 11.77 28.72 24.09
CA HIS A 5 12.38 27.72 23.21
C HIS A 5 11.54 26.43 23.33
N VAL A 6 10.52 26.33 22.47
CA VAL A 6 9.87 25.06 22.19
C VAL A 6 10.92 24.20 21.52
N ALA A 7 11.27 23.07 22.15
CA ALA A 7 12.21 22.12 21.57
C ALA A 7 11.64 21.61 20.24
N LEU A 8 12.33 21.88 19.14
CA LEU A 8 12.02 21.31 17.83
C LEU A 8 11.94 19.77 17.96
N PRO A 9 11.02 19.10 17.23
CA PRO A 9 11.07 17.65 17.08
C PRO A 9 12.47 17.24 16.59
N ARG A 10 12.90 16.03 16.96
CA ARG A 10 14.27 15.51 16.79
C ARG A 10 14.83 15.86 15.41
N ALA A 11 16.13 16.10 15.31
CA ALA A 11 16.77 16.46 14.03
C ALA A 11 16.49 15.38 12.95
N PRO A 12 15.85 15.72 11.82
CA PRO A 12 15.53 14.78 10.75
C PRO A 12 16.80 14.19 10.11
N SER A 13 16.70 12.95 9.62
CA SER A 13 17.76 12.23 8.91
C SER A 13 18.13 12.82 7.54
N HIS A 14 17.32 13.76 7.02
CA HIS A 14 17.44 14.31 5.67
C HIS A 14 17.91 15.78 5.60
N ARG A 15 18.25 16.42 6.73
CA ARG A 15 18.55 17.87 6.75
C ARG A 15 19.66 18.23 5.76
N SER A 16 19.24 18.82 4.64
CA SER A 16 20.04 19.86 4.00
C SER A 16 19.86 21.12 4.85
N ILE A 17 20.94 21.84 5.10
CA ILE A 17 20.98 22.99 6.02
C ILE A 17 20.26 24.19 5.36
N VAL A 18 18.92 24.21 5.32
CA VAL A 18 18.20 25.22 4.50
C VAL A 18 17.60 26.38 5.29
N PHE A 19 17.32 26.27 6.61
CA PHE A 19 16.74 27.37 7.38
C PHE A 19 16.98 27.30 8.90
N THR A 20 16.78 28.44 9.60
CA THR A 20 17.02 28.61 11.04
C THR A 20 15.98 27.87 11.90
N ALA A 21 16.28 27.69 13.19
CA ALA A 21 15.34 27.09 14.14
C ALA A 21 14.01 27.87 14.25
N ASP A 22 14.07 29.20 14.18
CA ASP A 22 12.89 30.06 14.22
C ASP A 22 12.00 29.87 12.98
N GLU A 23 12.60 29.74 11.80
CA GLU A 23 11.86 29.47 10.56
C GLU A 23 11.26 28.06 10.56
N ALA A 24 11.95 27.09 11.16
CA ALA A 24 11.41 25.75 11.36
C ALA A 24 10.17 25.74 12.25
N GLU A 25 10.23 26.45 13.39
CA GLU A 25 9.09 26.56 14.30
C GLU A 25 7.93 27.32 13.66
N ARG A 26 8.21 28.36 12.86
CA ARG A 26 7.19 29.08 12.08
C ARG A 26 6.43 28.14 11.14
N ARG A 27 7.13 27.30 10.37
CA ARG A 27 6.50 26.35 9.44
C ARG A 27 5.72 25.25 10.15
N LEU A 28 6.25 24.72 11.26
CA LEU A 28 5.55 23.74 12.10
C LEU A 28 4.28 24.33 12.74
N SER A 29 4.37 25.54 13.29
CA SER A 29 3.23 26.26 13.85
C SER A 29 2.16 26.53 12.79
N HIS A 30 2.56 26.83 11.56
CA HIS A 30 1.65 27.00 10.44
C HIS A 30 0.89 25.72 10.10
N LEU A 31 1.56 24.56 10.03
CA LEU A 31 0.88 23.27 9.87
C LEU A 31 -0.15 23.04 10.97
N ARG A 32 0.19 23.31 12.23
CA ARG A 32 -0.76 23.17 13.35
C ARG A 32 -1.97 24.08 13.19
N ALA A 33 -1.79 25.32 12.74
CA ALA A 33 -2.88 26.26 12.46
C ALA A 33 -3.78 25.78 11.30
N LEU A 34 -3.25 25.00 10.36
CA LEU A 34 -4.00 24.38 9.27
C LEU A 34 -4.77 23.11 9.68
N GLY A 35 -4.69 22.71 10.96
CA GLY A 35 -5.44 21.59 11.53
C GLY A 35 -4.65 20.27 11.62
N PHE A 36 -3.35 20.28 11.38
CA PHE A 36 -2.50 19.12 11.66
C PHE A 36 -2.38 18.93 13.17
N SER A 37 -2.51 17.69 13.66
CA SER A 37 -2.15 17.40 15.05
C SER A 37 -0.65 17.65 15.26
N ARG A 38 -0.22 17.84 16.51
CA ARG A 38 1.22 18.01 16.82
C ARG A 38 2.04 16.85 16.27
N GLU A 39 1.57 15.62 16.49
CA GLU A 39 2.24 14.40 16.01
C GLU A 39 2.30 14.36 14.48
N ASP A 40 1.22 14.73 13.80
CA ASP A 40 1.20 14.73 12.33
C ASP A 40 2.10 15.81 11.74
N ALA A 41 2.09 17.02 12.30
CA ALA A 41 2.98 18.09 11.87
C ALA A 41 4.46 17.69 12.04
N ASP A 42 4.79 17.07 13.19
CA ASP A 42 6.14 16.57 13.46
C ASP A 42 6.53 15.46 12.46
N LYS A 43 5.62 14.52 12.14
CA LYS A 43 5.83 13.50 11.08
C LYS A 43 6.10 14.11 9.70
N VAL A 44 5.32 15.11 9.29
CA VAL A 44 5.53 15.78 7.98
C VAL A 44 6.89 16.48 7.96
N PHE A 45 7.24 17.18 9.05
CA PHE A 45 8.52 17.89 9.19
C PHE A 45 9.72 16.95 9.20
N GLU A 46 9.61 15.77 9.80
CA GLU A 46 10.68 14.77 9.78
C GLU A 46 10.87 14.13 8.39
N ALA A 47 9.80 14.05 7.59
CA ALA A 47 9.82 13.38 6.30
C ALA A 47 10.39 14.23 5.15
N ILE A 48 10.23 15.57 5.20
CA ILE A 48 10.65 16.47 4.11
C ILE A 48 11.17 17.81 4.66
N ASP A 49 11.94 18.52 3.84
CA ASP A 49 12.17 19.95 4.04
C ASP A 49 10.85 20.71 3.77
N LEU A 50 10.17 21.14 4.83
CA LEU A 50 8.88 21.82 4.71
C LEU A 50 9.00 23.06 3.80
N PRO A 51 8.10 23.26 2.83
CA PRO A 51 8.01 24.51 2.07
C PRO A 51 7.61 25.70 2.94
N THR A 52 7.65 26.91 2.39
CA THR A 52 7.16 28.11 3.09
C THR A 52 5.65 28.00 3.36
N PRO A 53 5.12 28.70 4.39
CA PRO A 53 3.69 28.74 4.69
C PRO A 53 2.81 29.03 3.47
N GLU A 54 3.22 29.99 2.63
CA GLU A 54 2.47 30.42 1.45
C GLU A 54 2.39 29.30 0.40
N LYS A 55 3.47 28.51 0.23
CA LYS A 55 3.46 27.34 -0.66
C LYS A 55 2.59 26.21 -0.12
N ILE A 56 2.56 26.03 1.20
CA ILE A 56 1.70 25.03 1.85
C ILE A 56 0.23 25.41 1.65
N ASP A 57 -0.13 26.69 1.90
CA ASP A 57 -1.50 27.19 1.72
C ASP A 57 -1.98 27.05 0.28
N ALA A 58 -1.14 27.48 -0.67
CA ALA A 58 -1.41 27.34 -2.09
C ALA A 58 -1.65 25.87 -2.45
N ARG A 59 -0.80 24.96 -1.97
CA ARG A 59 -0.93 23.53 -2.22
C ARG A 59 -2.22 22.95 -1.67
N ILE A 60 -2.59 23.29 -0.44
CA ILE A 60 -3.83 22.81 0.18
C ILE A 60 -5.04 23.30 -0.62
N SER A 61 -5.06 24.58 -1.01
CA SER A 61 -6.11 25.15 -1.84
C SER A 61 -6.22 24.44 -3.20
N ASP A 62 -5.08 24.23 -3.85
CA ASP A 62 -4.97 23.54 -5.13
C ASP A 62 -5.46 22.08 -5.06
N LEU A 63 -5.12 21.36 -4.00
CA LEU A 63 -5.58 19.99 -3.76
C LEU A 63 -7.11 19.96 -3.56
N ARG A 64 -7.68 20.90 -2.80
CA ARG A 64 -9.15 21.02 -2.67
C ARG A 64 -9.80 21.29 -4.03
N ALA A 65 -9.25 22.21 -4.81
CA ALA A 65 -9.73 22.52 -6.15
C ALA A 65 -9.61 21.33 -7.13
N ALA A 66 -8.62 20.46 -6.94
CA ALA A 66 -8.47 19.22 -7.69
C ALA A 66 -9.42 18.09 -7.22
N GLY A 67 -10.22 18.33 -6.18
CA GLY A 67 -11.25 17.42 -5.67
C GLY A 67 -10.82 16.58 -4.47
N PHE A 68 -9.62 16.78 -3.90
CA PHE A 68 -9.21 16.09 -2.68
C PHE A 68 -9.97 16.64 -1.48
N THR A 69 -10.74 15.79 -0.79
CA THR A 69 -11.63 16.17 0.32
C THR A 69 -10.88 16.54 1.59
N ASP A 70 -9.77 15.85 1.88
CA ASP A 70 -8.96 16.07 3.08
C ASP A 70 -7.46 16.15 2.73
N PRO A 71 -6.99 17.31 2.25
CA PRO A 71 -5.58 17.53 1.94
C PRO A 71 -4.67 17.39 3.16
N VAL A 72 -5.16 17.69 4.38
CA VAL A 72 -4.37 17.57 5.61
C VAL A 72 -3.98 16.12 5.84
N LYS A 73 -4.97 15.22 5.87
CA LYS A 73 -4.72 13.78 5.99
C LYS A 73 -3.86 13.23 4.85
N MET A 74 -4.05 13.76 3.64
CA MET A 74 -3.25 13.38 2.49
C MET A 74 -1.78 13.76 2.66
N ILE A 75 -1.49 14.98 3.09
CA ILE A 75 -0.12 15.46 3.35
C ILE A 75 0.49 14.68 4.50
N THR A 76 -0.25 14.39 5.57
CA THR A 76 0.24 13.55 6.69
C THR A 76 0.68 12.17 6.22
N SER A 77 -0.09 11.53 5.34
CA SER A 77 0.22 10.18 4.83
C SER A 77 1.24 10.18 3.69
N SER A 78 1.42 11.31 2.99
CA SER A 78 2.44 11.46 1.96
C SER A 78 2.97 12.90 1.88
N PRO A 79 3.91 13.27 2.78
CA PRO A 79 4.46 14.62 2.86
C PRO A 79 5.04 15.14 1.54
N ALA A 80 5.65 14.24 0.75
CA ALA A 80 6.22 14.54 -0.56
C ALA A 80 5.23 15.20 -1.54
N ILE A 81 3.91 15.06 -1.33
CA ILE A 81 2.90 15.73 -2.15
C ILE A 81 3.07 17.27 -2.18
N LEU A 82 3.63 17.85 -1.11
CA LEU A 82 3.94 19.27 -1.02
C LEU A 82 5.00 19.73 -2.02
N GLY A 83 5.85 18.82 -2.51
CA GLY A 83 6.91 19.10 -3.47
C GLY A 83 6.51 18.97 -4.95
N TYR A 84 5.35 18.38 -5.27
CA TYR A 84 4.91 18.23 -6.66
C TYR A 84 4.32 19.53 -7.22
N ALA A 85 4.55 19.83 -8.50
CA ALA A 85 3.79 20.87 -9.20
C ALA A 85 2.30 20.49 -9.29
N ILE A 86 1.39 21.47 -9.18
CA ILE A 86 -0.06 21.17 -9.24
C ILE A 86 -0.48 20.65 -10.61
N ASP A 87 0.13 21.18 -11.67
CA ASP A 87 -0.16 20.72 -13.03
C ASP A 87 0.24 19.26 -13.23
N ASN A 88 1.27 18.77 -12.55
CA ASN A 88 1.62 17.34 -12.56
C ASN A 88 0.52 16.49 -11.91
N ILE A 89 -0.05 16.95 -10.79
CA ILE A 89 -1.15 16.23 -10.11
C ILE A 89 -2.41 16.24 -10.98
N ARG A 90 -2.80 17.41 -11.52
CA ARG A 90 -3.97 17.56 -12.40
C ARG A 90 -3.82 16.73 -13.68
N GLY A 91 -2.63 16.80 -14.30
CA GLY A 91 -2.26 15.99 -15.45
C GLY A 91 -2.37 14.50 -15.15
N LYS A 92 -1.83 14.04 -14.02
CA LYS A 92 -1.95 12.63 -13.59
C LYS A 92 -3.40 12.19 -13.41
N ILE A 93 -4.25 13.03 -12.82
CA ILE A 93 -5.68 12.74 -12.68
C ILE A 93 -6.33 12.57 -14.06
N SER A 94 -6.07 13.48 -15.00
CA SER A 94 -6.59 13.41 -16.36
C SER A 94 -6.12 12.15 -17.09
N ASP A 95 -4.83 11.86 -17.01
CA ASP A 95 -4.20 10.67 -17.60
C ASP A 95 -4.80 9.37 -17.07
N LEU A 96 -5.03 9.29 -15.76
CA LEU A 96 -5.66 8.13 -15.13
C LEU A 96 -7.12 7.97 -15.57
N ARG A 97 -7.89 9.06 -15.69
CA ARG A 97 -9.24 9.00 -16.27
C ARG A 97 -9.19 8.47 -17.70
N ALA A 98 -8.28 8.97 -18.53
CA ALA A 98 -8.10 8.52 -19.90
C ALA A 98 -7.65 7.04 -19.99
N ALA A 99 -6.93 6.54 -18.99
CA ALA A 99 -6.57 5.13 -18.87
C ALA A 99 -7.72 4.23 -18.36
N GLY A 100 -8.90 4.80 -18.06
CA GLY A 100 -10.12 4.09 -17.67
C GLY A 100 -10.39 4.05 -16.17
N PHE A 101 -9.59 4.71 -15.33
CA PHE A 101 -9.83 4.76 -13.90
C PHE A 101 -10.97 5.72 -13.57
N THR A 102 -12.02 5.22 -12.91
CA THR A 102 -13.24 6.00 -12.61
C THR A 102 -13.01 7.13 -11.61
N ASP A 103 -12.23 6.88 -10.55
CA ASP A 103 -11.98 7.86 -9.48
C ASP A 103 -10.48 7.96 -9.15
N PRO A 104 -9.70 8.67 -9.99
CA PRO A 104 -8.27 8.84 -9.76
C PRO A 104 -7.94 9.62 -8.50
N VAL A 105 -8.82 10.53 -8.06
CA VAL A 105 -8.60 11.32 -6.83
C VAL A 105 -8.59 10.39 -5.63
N LYS A 106 -9.59 9.51 -5.51
CA LYS A 106 -9.62 8.49 -4.45
C LYS A 106 -8.44 7.52 -4.55
N MET A 107 -8.07 7.10 -5.75
CA MET A 107 -6.91 6.22 -5.94
C MET A 107 -5.61 6.89 -5.45
N ILE A 108 -5.32 8.12 -5.87
CA ILE A 108 -4.14 8.86 -5.43
C ILE A 108 -4.19 9.10 -3.93
N THR A 109 -5.38 9.38 -3.35
CA THR A 109 -5.55 9.55 -1.90
C THR A 109 -5.16 8.28 -1.14
N SER A 110 -5.57 7.11 -1.64
CA SER A 110 -5.23 5.82 -1.03
C SER A 110 -3.81 5.34 -1.33
N SER A 111 -3.17 5.86 -2.37
CA SER A 111 -1.83 5.46 -2.82
C SER A 111 -1.11 6.62 -3.52
N PRO A 112 -0.59 7.61 -2.77
CA PRO A 112 0.02 8.80 -3.35
C PRO A 112 1.25 8.54 -4.21
N ALA A 113 1.93 7.40 -3.98
CA ALA A 113 3.07 6.95 -4.78
C ALA A 113 2.79 6.85 -6.29
N ILE A 114 1.52 6.73 -6.70
CA ILE A 114 1.10 6.76 -8.12
C ILE A 114 1.56 8.05 -8.82
N LEU A 115 1.64 9.18 -8.10
CA LEU A 115 2.09 10.46 -8.66
C LEU A 115 3.54 10.41 -9.19
N GLY A 116 4.37 9.53 -8.63
CA GLY A 116 5.76 9.33 -9.07
C GLY A 116 5.91 8.40 -10.28
N LEU A 117 4.83 7.74 -10.74
CA LEU A 117 4.88 6.83 -11.89
C LEU A 117 4.58 7.58 -13.19
N SER A 118 5.35 7.30 -14.25
CA SER A 118 4.99 7.75 -15.60
C SER A 118 3.67 7.13 -16.05
N ILE A 119 2.90 7.85 -16.87
CA ILE A 119 1.63 7.30 -17.38
C ILE A 119 1.89 6.09 -18.31
N ASP A 120 3.00 6.09 -19.04
CA ASP A 120 3.37 4.97 -19.91
C ASP A 120 3.67 3.71 -19.10
N ASN A 121 4.29 3.81 -17.92
CA ASN A 121 4.46 2.66 -17.02
C ASN A 121 3.11 2.09 -16.58
N ILE A 122 2.14 2.93 -16.26
CA ILE A 122 0.79 2.51 -15.85
C ILE A 122 0.05 1.83 -17.02
N ARG A 123 0.07 2.44 -18.21
CA ARG A 123 -0.54 1.87 -19.43
C ARG A 123 0.12 0.55 -19.83
N GLY A 124 1.45 0.49 -19.78
CA GLY A 124 2.24 -0.71 -20.00
C GLY A 124 1.84 -1.82 -19.04
N LYS A 125 1.73 -1.52 -17.73
CA LYS A 125 1.26 -2.50 -16.73
C LYS A 125 -0.14 -3.04 -17.04
N ILE A 126 -1.07 -2.18 -17.45
CA ILE A 126 -2.42 -2.60 -17.84
C ILE A 126 -2.35 -3.55 -19.04
N SER A 127 -1.57 -3.23 -20.07
CA SER A 127 -1.40 -4.09 -21.26
C SER A 127 -0.78 -5.44 -20.89
N ASP A 128 0.27 -5.44 -20.10
CA ASP A 128 0.94 -6.64 -19.58
C ASP A 128 -0.02 -7.57 -18.82
N LEU A 129 -0.87 -7.00 -17.96
CA LEU A 129 -1.86 -7.76 -17.21
C LEU A 129 -2.93 -8.35 -18.13
N ARG A 130 -3.38 -7.61 -19.16
CA ARG A 130 -4.28 -8.18 -20.19
C ARG A 130 -3.62 -9.36 -20.90
N ALA A 131 -2.35 -9.22 -21.30
CA ALA A 131 -1.60 -10.29 -21.94
C ALA A 131 -1.39 -11.51 -21.02
N ALA A 132 -1.34 -11.30 -19.70
CA ALA A 132 -1.32 -12.36 -18.70
C ALA A 132 -2.69 -13.03 -18.45
N GLY A 133 -3.75 -12.57 -19.13
CA GLY A 133 -5.09 -13.15 -19.09
C GLY A 133 -6.08 -12.44 -18.17
N PHE A 134 -5.71 -11.32 -17.53
CA PHE A 134 -6.63 -10.57 -16.68
C PHE A 134 -7.61 -9.74 -17.50
N THR A 135 -8.92 -9.98 -17.34
CA THR A 135 -9.97 -9.31 -18.11
C THR A 135 -10.09 -7.82 -17.79
N ASP A 136 -10.00 -7.45 -16.51
CA ASP A 136 -10.15 -6.06 -16.05
C ASP A 136 -8.99 -5.63 -15.12
N PRO A 137 -7.81 -5.34 -15.68
CA PRO A 137 -6.67 -4.89 -14.90
C PRO A 137 -6.89 -3.54 -14.23
N VAL A 138 -7.75 -2.68 -14.79
CA VAL A 138 -8.06 -1.36 -14.22
C VAL A 138 -8.75 -1.54 -12.87
N LYS A 139 -9.76 -2.41 -12.79
CA LYS A 139 -10.42 -2.74 -11.53
C LYS A 139 -9.46 -3.40 -10.54
N MET A 140 -8.59 -4.29 -11.00
CA MET A 140 -7.59 -4.91 -10.13
C MET A 140 -6.64 -3.88 -9.52
N ILE A 141 -6.06 -3.00 -10.33
CA ILE A 141 -5.17 -1.93 -9.87
C ILE A 141 -5.92 -0.95 -8.96
N THR A 142 -7.19 -0.65 -9.24
CA THR A 142 -8.03 0.19 -8.38
C THR A 142 -8.19 -0.42 -6.99
N SER A 143 -8.36 -1.75 -6.91
CA SER A 143 -8.49 -2.46 -5.63
C SER A 143 -7.17 -2.63 -4.88
N LEU A 144 -6.03 -2.67 -5.60
CA LEU A 144 -4.70 -2.81 -5.04
C LEU A 144 -3.65 -2.07 -5.91
N PRO A 145 -3.44 -0.76 -5.68
CA PRO A 145 -2.54 0.04 -6.52
C PRO A 145 -1.08 -0.43 -6.50
N ALA A 146 -0.67 -1.14 -5.43
CA ALA A 146 0.66 -1.73 -5.31
C ALA A 146 1.04 -2.66 -6.48
N ILE A 147 0.07 -3.18 -7.23
CA ILE A 147 0.30 -3.96 -8.46
C ILE A 147 1.17 -3.21 -9.47
N LEU A 148 1.06 -1.88 -9.52
CA LEU A 148 1.87 -1.03 -10.39
C LEU A 148 3.37 -1.14 -10.12
N GLY A 149 3.76 -1.46 -8.88
CA GLY A 149 5.15 -1.65 -8.47
C GLY A 149 5.68 -3.07 -8.65
N TYR A 150 4.83 -4.05 -8.98
CA TYR A 150 5.28 -5.43 -9.15
C TYR A 150 5.83 -5.68 -10.55
N ALA A 151 7.01 -6.29 -10.64
CA ALA A 151 7.56 -6.79 -11.89
C ALA A 151 6.59 -7.77 -12.55
N ILE A 152 6.36 -7.64 -13.85
CA ILE A 152 5.39 -8.50 -14.56
C ILE A 152 5.81 -9.97 -14.53
N ASP A 153 7.11 -10.26 -14.60
CA ASP A 153 7.61 -11.63 -14.55
C ASP A 153 7.38 -12.28 -13.18
N ASN A 154 7.37 -11.50 -12.10
CA ASN A 154 6.97 -12.00 -10.78
C ASN A 154 5.48 -12.40 -10.76
N ILE A 155 4.60 -11.60 -11.38
CA ILE A 155 3.18 -11.92 -11.49
C ILE A 155 2.97 -13.19 -12.33
N ARG A 156 3.64 -13.29 -13.49
CA ARG A 156 3.60 -14.47 -14.37
C ARG A 156 4.15 -15.71 -13.65
N GLY A 157 5.27 -15.58 -12.94
CA GLY A 157 5.87 -16.65 -12.14
C GLY A 157 4.90 -17.19 -11.09
N LYS A 158 4.18 -16.32 -10.37
CA LYS A 158 3.16 -16.75 -9.40
C LYS A 158 1.99 -17.46 -10.05
N ILE A 159 1.54 -17.02 -11.21
CA ILE A 159 0.50 -17.73 -11.98
C ILE A 159 0.99 -19.14 -12.34
N SER A 160 2.22 -19.28 -12.84
CA SER A 160 2.81 -20.57 -13.18
C SER A 160 2.97 -21.48 -11.97
N ASP A 161 3.43 -20.96 -10.82
CA ASP A 161 3.57 -21.73 -9.59
C ASP A 161 2.23 -22.28 -9.10
N LEU A 162 1.18 -21.46 -9.14
CA LEU A 162 -0.17 -21.89 -8.76
C LEU A 162 -0.70 -22.96 -9.71
N ARG A 163 -0.47 -22.84 -11.02
CA ARG A 163 -0.81 -23.91 -11.97
C ARG A 163 -0.05 -25.21 -11.65
N ALA A 164 1.25 -25.11 -11.40
CA ALA A 164 2.08 -26.26 -11.05
C ALA A 164 1.66 -26.93 -9.73
N ALA A 165 1.12 -26.15 -8.79
CA ALA A 165 0.53 -26.65 -7.56
C ALA A 165 -0.90 -27.25 -7.74
N GLY A 166 -1.44 -27.26 -8.97
CA GLY A 166 -2.71 -27.89 -9.31
C GLY A 166 -3.95 -27.03 -9.11
N PHE A 167 -3.79 -25.70 -8.96
CA PHE A 167 -4.92 -24.77 -8.94
C PHE A 167 -5.49 -24.57 -10.35
N THR A 168 -6.82 -24.59 -10.47
CA THR A 168 -7.50 -24.70 -11.77
C THR A 168 -7.43 -23.40 -12.55
N ASP A 169 -7.68 -22.26 -11.89
CA ASP A 169 -7.68 -20.94 -12.53
C ASP A 169 -6.99 -19.88 -11.66
N PRO A 170 -5.63 -19.84 -11.68
CA PRO A 170 -4.89 -18.87 -10.89
C PRO A 170 -5.17 -17.40 -11.26
N VAL A 171 -5.54 -17.13 -12.51
CA VAL A 171 -5.88 -15.78 -12.97
C VAL A 171 -7.17 -15.32 -12.29
N LYS A 172 -8.21 -16.17 -12.27
CA LYS A 172 -9.45 -15.88 -11.54
C LYS A 172 -9.22 -15.76 -10.04
N MET A 173 -8.41 -16.64 -9.44
CA MET A 173 -8.06 -16.57 -8.02
C MET A 173 -7.41 -15.23 -7.65
N ILE A 174 -6.42 -14.80 -8.43
CA ILE A 174 -5.73 -13.52 -8.24
C ILE A 174 -6.69 -12.35 -8.53
N THR A 175 -7.58 -12.46 -9.51
CA THR A 175 -8.59 -11.43 -9.78
C THR A 175 -9.53 -11.24 -8.59
N SER A 176 -9.96 -12.32 -7.95
CA SER A 176 -10.80 -12.27 -6.75
C SER A 176 -10.04 -11.84 -5.49
N SER A 177 -8.73 -12.07 -5.44
CA SER A 177 -7.88 -11.70 -4.30
C SER A 177 -6.50 -11.20 -4.77
N PRO A 178 -6.39 -9.95 -5.25
CA PRO A 178 -5.14 -9.44 -5.81
C PRO A 178 -3.99 -9.37 -4.79
N VAL A 179 -4.31 -9.39 -3.49
CA VAL A 179 -3.33 -9.43 -2.40
C VAL A 179 -2.41 -10.66 -2.45
N ILE A 180 -2.79 -11.73 -3.17
CA ILE A 180 -1.91 -12.87 -3.47
C ILE A 180 -0.59 -12.40 -4.11
N LEU A 181 -0.64 -11.35 -4.94
CA LEU A 181 0.53 -10.77 -5.58
C LEU A 181 1.47 -10.06 -4.61
N GLY A 182 1.03 -9.73 -3.40
CA GLY A 182 1.86 -9.12 -2.36
C GLY A 182 2.71 -10.09 -1.55
N TYR A 183 2.39 -11.39 -1.56
CA TYR A 183 3.14 -12.39 -0.79
C TYR A 183 4.38 -12.91 -1.53
N SER A 184 5.41 -13.32 -0.80
CA SER A 184 6.59 -13.95 -1.41
C SER A 184 6.26 -15.31 -2.04
N ARG A 185 7.05 -15.76 -3.02
CA ARG A 185 6.84 -17.06 -3.68
C ARG A 185 6.99 -18.21 -2.68
N GLU A 186 7.91 -18.11 -1.73
CA GLU A 186 8.15 -19.11 -0.67
C GLU A 186 6.93 -19.23 0.26
N ARG A 187 6.26 -18.11 0.54
CA ARG A 187 5.04 -18.10 1.33
C ARG A 187 3.88 -18.74 0.58
N LEU A 188 3.72 -18.42 -0.70
CA LEU A 188 2.71 -19.04 -1.54
C LEU A 188 2.95 -20.54 -1.68
N ALA A 189 4.20 -20.97 -1.93
CA ALA A 189 4.58 -22.38 -1.99
C ALA A 189 4.21 -23.13 -0.69
N LEU A 190 4.47 -22.55 0.48
CA LEU A 190 4.05 -23.15 1.75
C LEU A 190 2.54 -23.32 1.84
N CYS A 191 1.76 -22.30 1.49
CA CYS A 191 0.30 -22.36 1.52
C CYS A 191 -0.23 -23.38 0.49
N CYS A 192 0.38 -23.44 -0.70
CA CYS A 192 0.02 -24.40 -1.74
C CYS A 192 0.24 -25.83 -1.27
N ARG A 193 1.37 -26.13 -0.63
CA ARG A 193 1.64 -27.48 -0.06
C ARG A 193 0.58 -27.91 0.95
N ILE A 194 0.16 -27.00 1.84
CA ILE A 194 -0.89 -27.29 2.81
C ILE A 194 -2.20 -27.61 2.08
N VAL A 195 -2.65 -26.76 1.15
CA VAL A 195 -3.90 -26.97 0.40
C VAL A 195 -3.86 -28.23 -0.44
N ALA A 196 -2.72 -28.54 -1.07
CA ALA A 196 -2.55 -29.72 -1.91
C ALA A 196 -2.65 -31.04 -1.12
N GLY A 197 -2.35 -31.01 0.19
CA GLY A 197 -2.51 -32.16 1.07
C GLY A 197 -3.93 -32.39 1.61
N LEU A 198 -4.87 -31.46 1.34
CA LEU A 198 -6.24 -31.58 1.81
C LEU A 198 -7.08 -32.45 0.87
N GLU A 199 -7.85 -33.38 1.42
CA GLU A 199 -8.84 -34.17 0.69
C GLU A 199 -10.01 -33.28 0.21
N ASP A 200 -10.42 -32.32 1.05
CA ASP A 200 -11.47 -31.33 0.77
C ASP A 200 -10.91 -30.03 0.15
N ARG A 201 -9.85 -30.15 -0.67
CA ARG A 201 -9.15 -29.00 -1.25
C ARG A 201 -10.07 -28.12 -2.10
N SER A 202 -9.89 -26.80 -1.99
CA SER A 202 -10.50 -25.81 -2.87
C SER A 202 -9.62 -24.58 -3.04
N ASP A 203 -9.69 -23.96 -4.22
CA ASP A 203 -8.91 -22.78 -4.58
C ASP A 203 -9.08 -21.62 -3.57
N ALA A 204 -10.28 -21.50 -2.97
CA ALA A 204 -10.57 -20.47 -1.97
C ALA A 204 -9.79 -20.62 -0.66
N GLN A 205 -9.32 -21.83 -0.32
CA GLN A 205 -8.56 -22.07 0.92
C GLN A 205 -7.20 -21.39 0.89
N LEU A 206 -6.56 -21.25 -0.28
CA LEU A 206 -5.26 -20.60 -0.40
C LEU A 206 -5.32 -19.17 0.15
N ALA A 207 -6.29 -18.36 -0.29
CA ALA A 207 -6.46 -16.98 0.15
C ALA A 207 -6.69 -16.86 1.67
N ARG A 208 -7.29 -17.90 2.29
CA ARG A 208 -7.53 -17.96 3.74
C ARG A 208 -6.26 -18.29 4.53
N LEU A 209 -5.30 -18.97 3.91
CA LEU A 209 -3.99 -19.27 4.49
C LEU A 209 -3.00 -18.12 4.31
N THR A 210 -3.02 -17.44 3.17
CA THR A 210 -2.00 -16.43 2.83
C THR A 210 -1.93 -15.26 3.80
N GLY A 211 -2.97 -15.00 4.60
CA GLY A 211 -2.97 -13.98 5.67
C GLY A 211 -2.51 -14.46 7.06
N LEU A 212 -2.22 -15.76 7.26
CA LEU A 212 -1.90 -16.31 8.58
C LEU A 212 -0.45 -16.05 9.02
N PRO A 213 -0.14 -15.94 10.32
CA PRO A 213 1.24 -15.83 10.79
C PRO A 213 2.14 -16.95 10.22
N ARG A 214 3.40 -16.63 9.91
CA ARG A 214 4.33 -17.60 9.29
C ARG A 214 4.51 -18.86 10.15
N SER A 215 4.67 -18.69 11.46
CA SER A 215 4.79 -19.78 12.43
C SER A 215 3.58 -20.73 12.42
N LEU A 216 2.36 -20.19 12.25
CA LEU A 216 1.16 -21.00 12.13
C LEU A 216 1.16 -21.81 10.83
N LEU A 217 1.58 -21.21 9.71
CA LEU A 217 1.69 -21.95 8.44
C LEU A 217 2.73 -23.07 8.52
N GLU A 218 3.84 -22.85 9.21
CA GLU A 218 4.87 -23.87 9.42
C GLU A 218 4.35 -25.00 10.31
N ALA A 219 3.64 -24.69 11.39
CA ALA A 219 3.00 -25.68 12.24
C ALA A 219 1.93 -26.49 11.50
N LEU A 220 1.13 -25.84 10.64
CA LEU A 220 0.15 -26.53 9.79
C LEU A 220 0.84 -27.46 8.79
N ALA A 221 1.90 -26.99 8.14
CA ALA A 221 2.66 -27.82 7.19
C ALA A 221 3.34 -29.01 7.87
N ALA A 222 3.88 -28.84 9.08
CA ALA A 222 4.50 -29.92 9.84
C ALA A 222 3.49 -31.00 10.26
N GLN A 223 2.27 -30.59 10.64
CA GLN A 223 1.22 -31.51 11.10
C GLN A 223 0.45 -32.16 9.96
N SER A 224 0.59 -31.69 8.72
CA SER A 224 -0.01 -32.28 7.51
C SER A 224 -1.51 -32.63 7.68
N PRO A 225 -2.38 -31.64 7.98
CA PRO A 225 -3.81 -31.89 8.13
C PRO A 225 -4.40 -32.50 6.86
N CYS A 226 -5.34 -33.45 6.99
CA CYS A 226 -5.98 -34.07 5.84
C CYS A 226 -7.23 -33.32 5.37
N CYS A 227 -7.86 -32.49 6.22
CA CYS A 227 -9.02 -31.69 5.83
C CYS A 227 -9.02 -30.29 6.43
N TRP A 228 -9.87 -29.40 5.88
CA TRP A 228 -9.95 -28.01 6.32
C TRP A 228 -10.41 -27.87 7.77
N ARG A 229 -11.22 -28.80 8.27
CA ARG A 229 -11.64 -28.81 9.68
C ARG A 229 -10.44 -28.93 10.61
N ASP A 230 -9.44 -29.73 10.25
CA ASP A 230 -8.23 -29.93 11.05
C ASP A 230 -7.36 -28.67 11.04
N VAL A 231 -7.24 -28.01 9.88
CA VAL A 231 -6.60 -26.69 9.77
C VAL A 231 -7.23 -25.68 10.76
N LEU A 232 -8.56 -25.65 10.84
CA LEU A 232 -9.27 -24.77 11.76
C LEU A 232 -9.06 -25.15 13.23
N ALA A 233 -9.05 -26.44 13.55
CA ALA A 233 -8.81 -26.94 14.90
C ALA A 233 -7.39 -26.58 15.38
N LEU A 234 -6.37 -26.84 14.56
CA LEU A 234 -4.98 -26.48 14.85
C LEU A 234 -4.80 -24.97 15.05
N ARG A 235 -5.44 -24.18 14.18
CA ARG A 235 -5.44 -22.71 14.31
C ARG A 235 -6.10 -22.23 15.60
N LYS A 236 -7.14 -22.92 16.10
CA LYS A 236 -7.78 -22.60 17.38
C LYS A 236 -6.86 -22.95 18.54
N ASN A 237 -6.30 -24.17 18.54
CA ASN A 237 -5.43 -24.66 19.61
C ASN A 237 -4.19 -23.79 19.79
N LEU A 238 -3.53 -23.40 18.70
CA LEU A 238 -2.34 -22.56 18.75
C LEU A 238 -2.64 -21.14 19.26
N ARG A 239 -3.80 -20.57 18.93
CA ARG A 239 -4.23 -19.29 19.52
C ARG A 239 -4.52 -19.40 21.01
N THR A 240 -5.06 -20.54 21.45
CA THR A 240 -5.28 -20.79 22.88
C THR A 240 -3.95 -20.91 23.60
N ALA A 241 -2.99 -21.69 23.06
CA ALA A 241 -1.64 -21.85 23.61
C ALA A 241 -0.87 -20.51 23.76
N GLN A 242 -0.92 -19.66 22.72
CA GLN A 242 -0.30 -18.33 22.77
C GLN A 242 -0.94 -17.39 23.80
N ARG A 243 -2.21 -17.57 24.15
CA ARG A 243 -2.91 -16.77 25.17
C ARG A 243 -2.60 -17.21 26.59
N ILE A 244 -2.28 -18.49 26.80
CA ILE A 244 -1.96 -19.06 28.12
C ILE A 244 -0.46 -19.02 28.45
N GLY A 245 0.37 -18.41 27.59
CA GLY A 245 1.79 -18.16 27.87
C GLY A 245 2.65 -19.43 27.99
N LEU A 246 2.29 -20.48 27.24
CA LEU A 246 3.10 -21.69 27.07
C LEU A 246 3.97 -21.59 25.82
#